data_AF-A0A916C379-F1
#
_entry.id   AF-A0A916C379-F1
#
_cell.length_a   1.000
_cell.length_b   1.000
_cell.length_c   1.000
_cell.angle_alpha   90.00
_cell.angle_beta   90.00
_cell.angle_gamma   90.00
#
_symmetry.space_group_name_H-M   'P 1'
#
loop_
_entity.id
_entity.type
_entity.pdbx_description
1 polymer ?
#
loop_
_entity_poly.entity_id
_entity_poly.type
_entity_poly.pdbx_seq_one_letter_code
_entity_poly.pdbx_strand_id
1 'polypeptide(L)'
;AHKLDMLNGPPDGLPPLHEGMKRQAWIDAFEPAYADFCARVDDGEETWIDPYAAEHPAEFFAVTSEVFFEAPDLLRHEYPAVYEQLRQFYRQDPLR
;
A
#
# COMPACT_ATOMS: atom_id res chain seq x y z
N ALA A 1 -9.20 2.98 4.01
CA ALA A 1 -7.94 2.51 4.64
C ALA A 1 -7.58 3.26 5.92
N HIS A 2 -7.59 4.60 5.96
CA HIS A 2 -7.23 5.42 7.14
C HIS A 2 -7.83 4.97 8.48
N LYS A 3 -9.12 4.62 8.51
CA LYS A 3 -9.75 4.11 9.74
C LYS A 3 -9.13 2.80 10.26
N LEU A 4 -8.59 1.96 9.38
CA LEU A 4 -7.90 0.72 9.73
C LEU A 4 -6.49 0.99 10.23
N ASP A 5 -5.80 1.95 9.61
CA ASP A 5 -4.46 2.38 9.99
C ASP A 5 -4.45 2.96 11.42
N MET A 6 -5.47 3.76 11.74
CA MET A 6 -5.62 4.39 13.05
C MET A 6 -5.95 3.42 14.21
N LEU A 7 -6.11 2.12 13.96
CA LEU A 7 -6.53 1.16 14.99
C LEU A 7 -5.43 0.85 16.03
N ASN A 8 -4.15 1.16 15.75
CA ASN A 8 -3.04 1.00 16.69
C ASN A 8 -2.40 2.33 17.12
N GLY A 9 -2.92 3.49 16.69
CA GLY A 9 -2.34 4.79 16.99
C GLY A 9 -2.63 5.85 15.92
N PRO A 10 -1.83 6.92 15.85
CA PRO A 10 -1.82 7.81 14.68
C PRO A 10 -1.51 7.02 13.40
N PRO A 11 -2.06 7.42 12.24
CA PRO A 11 -1.86 6.70 10.99
C PRO A 11 -0.39 6.78 10.55
N ASP A 12 0.24 5.63 10.33
CA ASP A 12 1.65 5.47 9.96
C ASP A 12 1.85 4.55 8.73
N GLY A 13 0.77 4.09 8.09
CA GLY A 13 0.82 3.13 6.98
C GLY A 13 1.03 1.68 7.43
N LEU A 14 0.93 1.39 8.73
CA LEU A 14 1.12 0.07 9.33
C LEU A 14 -0.07 -0.29 10.23
N PRO A 15 -1.21 -0.68 9.62
CA PRO A 15 -2.40 -1.07 10.37
C PRO A 15 -2.13 -2.32 11.23
N PRO A 16 -2.97 -2.60 12.27
CA PRO A 16 -2.89 -3.86 12.98
C PRO A 16 -3.08 -5.05 12.02
N LEU A 17 -2.07 -5.91 11.96
CA LEU A 17 -2.04 -7.05 11.05
C LEU A 17 -2.71 -8.27 11.67
N HIS A 18 -3.20 -9.15 10.81
CA HIS A 18 -3.79 -10.42 11.24
C HIS A 18 -2.77 -11.39 11.85
N GLU A 19 -3.27 -12.32 12.67
CA GLU A 19 -2.50 -13.49 13.08
C GLU A 19 -1.97 -14.23 11.83
N GLY A 20 -0.67 -14.51 11.81
CA GLY A 20 0.04 -15.12 10.68
C GLY A 20 0.76 -14.12 9.76
N MET A 21 0.39 -12.84 9.79
CA MET A 21 1.13 -11.79 9.09
C MET A 21 2.30 -11.29 9.96
N LYS A 22 3.46 -11.12 9.33
CA LYS A 22 4.66 -10.60 10.01
C LYS A 22 4.79 -9.11 9.74
N ARG A 23 4.91 -8.30 10.81
CA ARG A 23 5.20 -6.86 10.70
C ARG A 23 6.39 -6.58 9.79
N GLN A 24 7.48 -7.35 9.93
CA GLN A 24 8.66 -7.16 9.08
C GLN A 24 8.36 -7.38 7.59
N ALA A 25 7.53 -8.38 7.25
CA ALA A 25 7.18 -8.64 5.86
C ALA A 25 6.29 -7.54 5.26
N TRP A 26 5.50 -6.85 6.08
CA TRP A 26 4.76 -5.65 5.66
C TRP A 26 5.74 -4.51 5.37
N ILE A 27 6.64 -4.23 6.31
CA ILE A 27 7.67 -3.20 6.19
C ILE A 27 8.53 -3.42 4.94
N ASP A 28 9.03 -4.65 4.75
CA ASP A 28 9.87 -5.04 3.59
C ASP A 28 9.14 -4.89 2.25
N ALA A 29 7.80 -4.84 2.25
CA ALA A 29 6.99 -4.62 1.05
C ALA A 29 6.66 -3.13 0.85
N PHE A 30 6.25 -2.43 1.91
CA PHE A 30 5.73 -1.06 1.83
C PHE A 30 6.82 0.01 1.83
N GLU A 31 7.89 -0.13 2.63
CA GLU A 31 8.96 0.88 2.69
C GLU A 31 9.67 1.10 1.34
N PRO A 32 10.17 0.05 0.65
CA PRO A 32 10.83 0.26 -0.64
C PRO A 32 9.84 0.72 -1.72
N ALA A 33 8.59 0.26 -1.69
CA ALA A 33 7.56 0.68 -2.64
C ALA A 33 7.19 2.17 -2.46
N TYR A 34 7.08 2.63 -1.22
CA TYR A 34 6.84 4.04 -0.92
C TYR A 34 8.02 4.92 -1.37
N ALA A 35 9.25 4.52 -1.05
CA ALA A 35 10.44 5.27 -1.44
C ALA A 35 10.59 5.36 -2.97
N ASP A 36 10.33 4.26 -3.69
CA ASP A 36 10.29 4.24 -5.15
C ASP A 36 9.19 5.17 -5.69
N PHE A 37 7.98 5.09 -5.16
CA PHE A 37 6.87 5.93 -5.59
C PHE A 37 7.15 7.42 -5.39
N CYS A 38 7.68 7.82 -4.23
CA CYS A 38 8.10 9.20 -3.99
C CYS A 38 9.13 9.67 -5.03
N ALA A 39 10.13 8.83 -5.33
CA ALA A 39 11.16 9.19 -6.31
C ALA A 39 10.59 9.39 -7.72
N ARG A 40 9.62 8.58 -8.14
CA ARG A 40 8.92 8.71 -9.43
C ARG A 40 8.10 10.00 -9.50
N VAL A 41 7.38 10.32 -8.43
CA VAL A 41 6.63 11.58 -8.32
C VAL A 41 7.57 12.79 -8.34
N ASP A 42 8.71 12.72 -7.64
CA ASP A 42 9.73 13.77 -7.60
C ASP A 42 10.40 14.00 -8.97
N ASP A 43 10.55 12.95 -9.79
CA ASP A 43 11.05 13.05 -11.17
C ASP A 43 9.99 13.59 -12.15
N GLY A 44 8.74 13.76 -11.69
CA GLY A 44 7.62 14.25 -12.48
C GLY A 44 7.05 13.19 -13.43
N GLU A 45 7.24 11.90 -13.13
CA GLU A 45 6.59 10.82 -13.87
C GLU A 45 5.06 10.90 -13.75
N GLU A 46 4.34 10.66 -14.85
CA GLU A 46 2.88 10.43 -14.78
C GLU A 46 2.61 9.04 -14.21
N THR A 47 2.19 8.98 -12.95
CA THR A 47 1.88 7.73 -12.24
C THR A 47 0.38 7.38 -12.33
N TRP A 48 0.07 6.08 -12.41
CA TRP A 48 -1.32 5.59 -12.33
C TRP A 48 -1.90 5.68 -10.91
N ILE A 49 -1.05 5.56 -9.91
CA ILE A 49 -1.39 5.80 -8.51
C ILE A 49 -1.35 7.32 -8.30
N ASP A 50 -2.37 7.87 -7.63
CA ASP A 50 -2.46 9.31 -7.36
C ASP A 50 -1.19 9.81 -6.64
N PRO A 51 -0.49 10.86 -7.14
CA PRO A 51 0.69 11.44 -6.51
C PRO A 51 0.48 11.85 -5.03
N TYR A 52 -0.76 12.08 -4.60
CA TYR A 52 -1.11 12.28 -3.20
C TYR A 52 -0.58 11.16 -2.27
N ALA A 53 -0.46 9.94 -2.80
CA ALA A 53 0.11 8.80 -2.09
C ALA A 53 1.58 9.03 -1.64
N ALA A 54 2.30 9.99 -2.24
CA ALA A 54 3.68 10.33 -1.87
C ALA A 54 3.78 11.31 -0.68
N GLU A 55 2.67 11.86 -0.18
CA GLU A 55 2.70 12.83 0.93
C GLU A 55 3.06 12.18 2.27
N HIS A 56 2.63 10.93 2.50
CA HIS A 56 2.87 10.22 3.75
C HIS A 56 2.71 8.70 3.55
N PRO A 57 3.42 7.84 4.30
CA PRO A 57 3.22 6.38 4.25
C PRO A 57 1.78 5.93 4.50
N ALA A 58 1.04 6.66 5.35
CA ALA A 58 -0.39 6.41 5.57
C ALA A 58 -1.24 6.67 4.32
N GLU A 59 -0.94 7.74 3.58
CA GLU A 59 -1.61 8.02 2.30
C GLU A 59 -1.22 6.99 1.25
N PHE A 60 0.04 6.56 1.24
CA PHE A 60 0.47 5.47 0.36
C PHE A 60 -0.32 4.18 0.62
N PHE A 61 -0.46 3.77 1.89
CA PHE A 61 -1.32 2.64 2.25
C PHE A 61 -2.79 2.87 1.84
N ALA A 62 -3.29 4.10 1.99
CA ALA A 62 -4.67 4.40 1.67
C ALA A 62 -4.98 4.33 0.18
N VAL A 63 -4.19 5.02 -0.63
CA VAL A 63 -4.36 5.04 -2.09
C VAL A 63 -4.07 3.67 -2.67
N THR A 64 -3.01 2.98 -2.25
CA THR A 64 -2.75 1.60 -2.73
C THR A 64 -3.86 0.62 -2.34
N SER A 65 -4.55 0.84 -1.22
CA SER A 65 -5.75 0.08 -0.87
C SER A 65 -6.93 0.35 -1.82
N GLU A 66 -7.10 1.58 -2.29
CA GLU A 66 -8.13 1.91 -3.28
C GLU A 66 -7.80 1.25 -4.63
N VAL A 67 -6.56 1.41 -5.10
CA VAL A 67 -6.06 0.76 -6.32
C VAL A 67 -6.19 -0.76 -6.24
N PHE A 68 -5.97 -1.36 -5.06
CA PHE A 68 -6.17 -2.80 -4.85
C PHE A 68 -7.60 -3.26 -5.16
N PHE A 69 -8.63 -2.46 -4.89
CA PHE A 69 -10.02 -2.82 -5.19
C PHE A 69 -10.48 -2.38 -6.57
N GLU A 70 -9.96 -1.26 -7.08
CA GLU A 70 -10.44 -0.65 -8.34
C GLU A 70 -9.64 -1.11 -9.57
N ALA A 71 -8.32 -1.24 -9.43
CA ALA A 71 -7.40 -1.63 -10.51
C ALA A 71 -6.29 -2.59 -9.98
N PRO A 72 -6.68 -3.77 -9.47
CA PRO A 72 -5.76 -4.70 -8.82
C PRO A 72 -4.63 -5.22 -9.72
N ASP A 73 -4.86 -5.30 -11.03
CA ASP A 73 -3.87 -5.72 -12.03
C ASP A 73 -2.74 -4.71 -12.16
N LEU A 74 -3.04 -3.40 -12.13
CA LEU A 74 -2.05 -2.34 -12.10
C LEU A 74 -1.20 -2.41 -10.83
N LEU A 75 -1.83 -2.52 -9.66
CA LEU A 75 -1.09 -2.60 -8.40
C LEU A 75 -0.18 -3.83 -8.34
N ARG A 76 -0.66 -4.98 -8.84
CA ARG A 76 0.15 -6.19 -8.92
C ARG A 76 1.34 -6.05 -9.88
N HIS A 77 1.18 -5.28 -10.96
CA HIS A 77 2.25 -5.03 -11.91
C HIS A 77 3.34 -4.11 -11.33
N GLU A 78 2.92 -2.97 -10.78
CA GLU A 78 3.82 -1.93 -10.26
C GLU A 78 4.46 -2.34 -8.93
N TYR A 79 3.65 -2.81 -7.97
CA TYR A 79 4.08 -3.12 -6.60
C TYR A 79 3.59 -4.51 -6.16
N PRO A 80 4.11 -5.60 -6.76
CA PRO A 80 3.64 -6.97 -6.49
C PRO A 80 3.74 -7.38 -5.01
N ALA A 81 4.76 -6.91 -4.29
CA ALA A 81 4.90 -7.20 -2.86
C ALA A 81 3.81 -6.51 -2.02
N VAL A 82 3.45 -5.27 -2.37
CA VAL A 82 2.34 -4.53 -1.74
C VAL A 82 1.02 -5.25 -2.02
N TYR A 83 0.77 -5.67 -3.27
CA TYR A 83 -0.41 -6.45 -3.63
C TYR A 83 -0.56 -7.71 -2.76
N GLU A 84 0.51 -8.50 -2.58
CA GLU A 84 0.45 -9.72 -1.76
C GLU A 84 0.19 -9.44 -0.27
N GLN A 85 0.70 -8.32 0.26
CA GLN A 85 0.40 -7.91 1.63
C GLN A 85 -1.06 -7.46 1.78
N LEU A 86 -1.58 -6.68 0.83
CA LEU A 86 -2.98 -6.24 0.82
C LEU A 86 -3.95 -7.42 0.63
N ARG A 87 -3.59 -8.41 -0.19
CA ARG A 87 -4.36 -9.65 -0.35
C ARG A 87 -4.48 -10.42 0.97
N GLN A 88 -3.39 -10.50 1.73
CA GLN A 88 -3.39 -11.14 3.06
C GLN A 88 -4.14 -10.32 4.11
N PHE A 89 -3.99 -8.99 4.06
CA PHE A 89 -4.62 -8.05 4.98
C PHE A 89 -6.14 -7.98 4.79
N TYR A 90 -6.61 -7.77 3.56
CA TYR A 90 -8.04 -7.73 3.27
C TYR A 90 -8.68 -9.12 3.17
N ARG A 91 -7.87 -10.19 3.16
CA ARG A 91 -8.28 -11.59 2.97
C ARG A 91 -9.17 -11.79 1.74
N GLN A 92 -8.87 -11.03 0.70
CA GLN A 92 -9.58 -11.00 -0.58
C GLN A 92 -8.54 -11.02 -1.71
N ASP A 93 -8.91 -11.54 -2.87
CA ASP A 93 -8.06 -11.57 -4.07
C ASP A 93 -8.88 -11.04 -5.25
N PRO A 94 -8.90 -9.70 -5.50
CA PRO A 94 -9.74 -9.09 -6.53
C PRO A 94 -9.46 -9.57 -7.96
N LEU A 95 -8.33 -10.23 -8.20
CA LEU A 95 -7.99 -10.86 -9.49
C LEU A 95 -8.54 -12.29 -9.65
N ARG A 96 -9.36 -12.79 -8.72
CA ARG A 96 -9.91 -14.16 -8.73
C ARG A 96 -11.41 -14.24 -8.53
#